data_AF-A0A7S3PBH1-F1
#
_entry.id   AF-A0A7S3PBH1-F1
#
_cell.length_a   1.000
_cell.length_b   1.000
_cell.length_c   1.000
_cell.angle_alpha   90.00
_cell.angle_beta   90.00
_cell.angle_gamma   90.00
#
_symmetry.space_group_name_H-M   'P 1'
#
loop_
_entity.id
_entity.type
_entity.pdbx_description
1 polymer ?
#
loop_
_entity_poly.entity_id
_entity_poly.type
_entity_poly.pdbx_seq_one_letter_code
_entity_poly.pdbx_strand_id
1 'polypeptide(L)'
;DVLFHSHTHACYRGSILLYLFWPTRCSADTYRNVLPEWFNAWTNIDRCPEYDFLWLALFCRARKHVAYDWGPLRKRLLTLAQYWLQLPIGGAALDQSFPRAPAPRSRSCPSRLKAFVGSSSSYEEGIDFVAKVTKLLVTSLGPGSETDTSTDLSEGTRDLLTFFSFVTPYFHPSNVGNWTFTLGAFLHYFCYELCCRVGGTGGLQVLAQTHPAVVKAIEKVHPYPMRSSLPPQELTALLHALLPLCRQALYSKNSHVG
;
A
#
# COMPACT_ATOMS: atom_id res chain seq x y z
N ASP A 1 8.27 16.45 -18.01
CA ASP A 1 8.17 15.16 -18.74
C ASP A 1 7.13 14.21 -18.18
N VAL A 2 7.24 13.76 -16.92
CA VAL A 2 6.32 12.77 -16.32
C VAL A 2 4.84 13.16 -16.42
N LEU A 3 4.51 14.45 -16.28
CA LEU A 3 3.15 14.97 -16.38
C LEU A 3 2.62 15.07 -17.83
N PHE A 4 3.49 15.13 -18.84
CA PHE A 4 3.12 15.55 -20.20
C PHE A 4 3.42 14.52 -21.29
N HIS A 5 4.21 13.48 -21.01
CA HIS A 5 4.71 12.53 -22.02
C HIS A 5 4.43 11.07 -21.63
N SER A 6 3.18 10.78 -21.23
CA SER A 6 2.65 9.54 -20.63
C SER A 6 2.92 8.20 -21.37
N HIS A 7 3.57 8.24 -22.54
CA HIS A 7 3.87 7.07 -23.37
C HIS A 7 5.34 6.95 -23.79
N THR A 8 6.26 7.64 -23.12
CA THR A 8 7.66 7.72 -23.56
C THR A 8 8.67 7.15 -22.56
N HIS A 9 9.83 6.71 -23.05
CA HIS A 9 10.99 6.35 -22.23
C HIS A 9 11.41 7.48 -21.27
N ALA A 10 11.08 8.73 -21.58
CA ALA A 10 11.34 9.88 -20.73
C ALA A 10 10.57 9.81 -19.40
N CYS A 11 9.33 9.28 -19.39
CA CYS A 11 8.57 9.10 -18.15
C CYS A 11 9.25 8.11 -17.21
N TYR A 12 9.70 6.95 -17.70
CA TYR A 12 10.43 5.99 -16.88
C TYR A 12 11.77 6.55 -16.39
N ARG A 13 12.50 7.28 -17.25
CA ARG A 13 13.73 7.94 -16.81
C ARG A 13 13.43 8.94 -15.69
N GLY A 14 12.43 9.79 -15.87
CA GLY A 14 12.01 10.78 -14.87
C GLY A 14 11.58 10.13 -13.55
N SER A 15 10.75 9.08 -13.60
CA SER A 15 10.30 8.38 -12.39
C SER A 15 11.42 7.62 -11.69
N ILE A 16 12.36 7.03 -12.44
CA ILE A 16 13.55 6.37 -11.88
C ILE A 16 14.50 7.39 -11.25
N LEU A 17 14.75 8.52 -11.92
CA LEU A 17 15.56 9.59 -11.34
C LEU A 17 14.92 10.12 -10.06
N LEU A 18 13.59 10.33 -10.05
CA LEU A 18 12.86 10.71 -8.84
C LEU A 18 12.97 9.62 -7.77
N TYR A 19 12.83 8.35 -8.13
CA TYR A 19 12.97 7.24 -7.21
C TYR A 19 14.37 7.17 -6.58
N LEU A 20 15.43 7.28 -7.37
CA LEU A 20 16.80 7.15 -6.89
C LEU A 20 17.31 8.38 -6.14
N PHE A 21 17.01 9.57 -6.66
CA PHE A 21 17.67 10.80 -6.24
C PHE A 21 16.79 11.73 -5.40
N TRP A 22 15.47 11.48 -5.30
CA TRP A 22 14.65 12.29 -4.42
C TRP A 22 15.09 12.11 -2.96
N PRO A 23 15.43 13.20 -2.25
CA PRO A 23 15.86 13.11 -0.87
C PRO A 23 14.76 12.49 -0.02
N THR A 24 15.13 11.50 0.79
CA THR A 24 14.17 10.81 1.65
C THR A 24 13.82 11.63 2.88
N ARG A 25 14.76 12.42 3.41
CA ARG A 25 14.59 13.26 4.60
C ARG A 25 14.23 14.69 4.22
N CYS A 26 13.07 14.89 3.61
CA CYS A 26 12.52 16.22 3.37
C CYS A 26 11.64 16.68 4.52
N SER A 27 11.40 18.00 4.61
CA SER A 27 10.39 18.54 5.53
C SER A 27 8.98 18.10 5.10
N ALA A 28 8.05 18.11 6.04
CA ALA A 28 6.64 17.82 5.76
C ALA A 28 6.08 18.76 4.67
N ASP A 29 6.46 20.04 4.69
CA ASP A 29 5.99 21.03 3.71
C ASP A 29 6.47 20.74 2.30
N THR A 30 7.72 20.27 2.14
CA THR A 30 8.21 19.83 0.83
C THR A 30 7.33 18.71 0.28
N TYR A 31 7.00 17.70 1.09
CA TYR A 31 6.13 16.61 0.65
C TYR A 31 4.70 17.08 0.35
N ARG A 32 4.11 17.97 1.17
CA ARG A 32 2.77 18.50 0.92
C ARG A 32 2.67 19.22 -0.43
N ASN A 33 3.73 19.93 -0.83
CA ASN A 33 3.75 20.65 -2.10
C ASN A 33 3.88 19.72 -3.31
N VAL A 34 4.66 18.65 -3.21
CA VAL A 34 4.91 17.77 -4.37
C VAL A 34 3.95 16.60 -4.48
N LEU A 35 3.32 16.16 -3.38
CA LEU A 35 2.41 15.01 -3.39
C LEU A 35 1.24 15.17 -4.37
N PRO A 36 0.54 16.32 -4.46
CA PRO A 36 -0.52 16.50 -5.46
C PRO A 36 -0.04 16.30 -6.90
N GLU A 37 1.14 16.85 -7.23
CA GLU A 37 1.74 16.69 -8.56
C GLU A 37 2.14 15.24 -8.83
N TRP A 38 2.69 14.55 -7.83
CA TRP A 38 3.02 13.13 -7.90
C TRP A 38 1.79 12.27 -8.11
N PHE A 39 0.69 12.56 -7.40
CA PHE A 39 -0.58 11.88 -7.61
C PHE A 39 -1.08 12.07 -9.04
N ASN A 40 -1.09 13.30 -9.54
CA ASN A 40 -1.49 13.60 -10.91
C ASN A 40 -0.62 12.84 -11.93
N ALA A 41 0.71 12.91 -11.75
CA ALA A 41 1.68 12.20 -12.59
C ALA A 41 1.49 10.68 -12.58
N TRP A 42 1.15 10.10 -11.42
CA TRP A 42 0.85 8.68 -11.32
C TRP A 42 -0.48 8.32 -11.98
N THR A 43 -1.52 9.14 -11.79
CA THR A 43 -2.86 8.88 -12.33
C THR A 43 -2.95 9.04 -13.84
N ASN A 44 -2.04 9.78 -14.45
CA ASN A 44 -1.99 9.99 -15.90
C ASN A 44 -1.51 8.77 -16.71
N ILE A 45 -1.04 7.72 -16.05
CA ILE A 45 -0.67 6.46 -16.71
C ILE A 45 -1.57 5.34 -16.22
N ASP A 46 -2.30 4.75 -17.15
CA ASP A 46 -3.14 3.59 -16.87
C ASP A 46 -2.32 2.30 -16.82
N ARG A 47 -2.43 1.62 -15.67
CA ARG A 47 -2.17 0.19 -15.47
C ARG A 47 -0.80 -0.26 -15.99
N CYS A 48 0.26 0.13 -15.28
CA CYS A 48 1.63 -0.27 -15.56
C CYS A 48 2.35 -0.68 -14.26
N PRO A 49 2.59 -1.98 -14.01
CA PRO A 49 3.15 -2.48 -12.75
C PRO A 49 4.47 -1.84 -12.39
N GLU A 50 5.40 -1.72 -13.35
CA GLU A 50 6.73 -1.17 -13.08
C GLU A 50 6.66 0.32 -12.75
N TYR A 51 5.71 1.05 -13.35
CA TYR A 51 5.48 2.46 -13.04
C TYR A 51 4.79 2.63 -11.69
N ASP A 52 3.75 1.83 -11.45
CA ASP A 52 3.01 1.81 -10.18
C ASP A 52 3.96 1.49 -9.01
N PHE A 53 4.84 0.50 -9.17
CA PHE A 53 5.84 0.14 -8.16
C PHE A 53 6.72 1.31 -7.74
N LEU A 54 7.24 2.09 -8.70
CA LEU A 54 8.09 3.25 -8.42
C LEU A 54 7.34 4.30 -7.58
N TRP A 55 6.07 4.54 -7.91
CA TRP A 55 5.21 5.44 -7.14
C TRP A 55 4.89 4.92 -5.75
N LEU A 56 4.52 3.64 -5.62
CA LEU A 56 4.31 3.01 -4.32
C LEU A 56 5.54 3.10 -3.44
N ALA A 57 6.74 2.92 -4.00
CA ALA A 57 7.99 3.07 -3.29
C ALA A 57 8.26 4.53 -2.86
N LEU A 58 7.95 5.50 -3.72
CA LEU A 58 8.02 6.92 -3.38
C LEU A 58 7.05 7.30 -2.25
N PHE A 59 5.78 6.90 -2.35
CA PHE A 59 4.77 7.17 -1.30
C PHE A 59 5.11 6.44 0.01
N CYS A 60 5.64 5.22 -0.05
CA CYS A 60 6.12 4.49 1.13
C CYS A 60 7.28 5.18 1.84
N ARG A 61 8.07 5.99 1.13
CA ARG A 61 9.11 6.85 1.72
C ARG A 61 8.48 8.13 2.27
N ALA A 62 7.69 8.83 1.45
CA ALA A 62 7.04 10.10 1.83
C ALA A 62 6.23 9.99 3.13
N ARG A 63 5.45 8.92 3.30
CA ARG A 63 4.62 8.69 4.51
C ARG A 63 5.37 8.73 5.84
N LYS A 64 6.69 8.55 5.83
CA LYS A 64 7.52 8.58 7.06
C LYS A 64 7.80 10.01 7.54
N HIS A 65 7.50 11.01 6.70
CA HIS A 65 7.94 12.39 6.89
C HIS A 65 6.79 13.40 6.87
N VAL A 66 5.57 13.01 6.48
CA VAL A 66 4.46 13.94 6.28
C VAL A 66 3.12 13.41 6.76
N ALA A 67 2.40 14.27 7.48
CA ALA A 67 0.95 14.20 7.65
C ALA A 67 0.30 14.62 6.33
N TYR A 68 -0.30 13.66 5.63
CA TYR A 68 -1.00 13.96 4.38
C TYR A 68 -2.30 13.17 4.34
N ASP A 69 -3.32 13.73 3.69
CA ASP A 69 -4.53 12.99 3.39
C ASP A 69 -4.22 11.92 2.34
N TRP A 70 -3.99 10.70 2.81
CA TRP A 70 -3.76 9.54 1.97
C TRP A 70 -5.06 8.93 1.43
N GLY A 71 -6.22 9.55 1.66
CA GLY A 71 -7.53 9.10 1.16
C GLY A 71 -7.58 8.89 -0.36
N PRO A 72 -7.12 9.85 -1.19
CA PRO A 72 -7.07 9.66 -2.64
C PRO A 72 -6.20 8.47 -3.06
N LEU A 73 -5.05 8.28 -2.39
CA LEU A 73 -4.18 7.12 -2.61
C LEU A 73 -4.92 5.82 -2.28
N ARG A 74 -5.53 5.75 -1.10
CA ARG A 74 -6.28 4.58 -0.63
C ARG A 74 -7.35 4.17 -1.64
N LYS A 75 -8.19 5.12 -2.07
CA LYS A 75 -9.24 4.86 -3.06
C LYS A 75 -8.66 4.28 -4.35
N ARG A 76 -7.59 4.89 -4.89
CA ARG A 76 -6.91 4.38 -6.08
C ARG A 76 -6.33 2.97 -5.88
N LEU A 77 -5.67 2.70 -4.75
CA LEU A 77 -5.10 1.38 -4.44
C LEU A 77 -6.18 0.28 -4.39
N LEU A 78 -7.31 0.58 -3.75
CA LEU A 78 -8.44 -0.34 -3.66
C LEU A 78 -9.14 -0.53 -5.01
N THR A 79 -9.27 0.51 -5.83
CA THR A 79 -9.77 0.36 -7.21
C THR A 79 -8.85 -0.50 -8.08
N LEU A 80 -7.54 -0.44 -7.85
CA LEU A 80 -6.57 -1.28 -8.56
C LEU A 80 -6.46 -2.69 -7.97
N ALA A 81 -7.19 -3.04 -6.90
CA ALA A 81 -7.08 -4.34 -6.23
C ALA A 81 -7.34 -5.53 -7.15
N GLN A 82 -8.28 -5.42 -8.07
CA GLN A 82 -8.50 -6.45 -9.09
C GLN A 82 -7.21 -6.77 -9.88
N TYR A 83 -6.44 -5.74 -10.21
CA TYR A 83 -5.24 -5.85 -11.03
C TYR A 83 -4.11 -6.55 -10.30
N TRP A 84 -3.80 -6.14 -9.08
CA TRP A 84 -2.66 -6.69 -8.34
C TRP A 84 -3.00 -7.96 -7.55
N LEU A 85 -4.26 -8.19 -7.17
CA LEU A 85 -4.71 -9.46 -6.56
C LEU A 85 -5.16 -10.52 -7.57
N GLN A 86 -5.38 -10.15 -8.83
CA GLN A 86 -5.88 -11.06 -9.88
C GLN A 86 -7.22 -11.71 -9.54
N LEU A 87 -8.08 -10.96 -8.85
CA LEU A 87 -9.41 -11.46 -8.51
C LEU A 87 -10.24 -11.58 -9.79
N PRO A 88 -10.84 -12.76 -10.09
CA PRO A 88 -11.73 -12.89 -11.22
C PRO A 88 -13.02 -12.13 -10.90
N ILE A 89 -13.30 -11.11 -11.70
CA ILE A 89 -14.54 -10.32 -11.65
C ILE A 89 -15.18 -10.40 -13.03
N GLY A 90 -16.35 -11.03 -13.12
CA GLY A 90 -17.00 -11.33 -14.40
C GLY A 90 -16.53 -12.66 -15.02
N GLY A 91 -17.36 -13.23 -15.90
CA GLY A 91 -17.19 -14.59 -16.45
C GLY A 91 -15.85 -14.85 -17.13
N ALA A 92 -15.44 -16.12 -17.10
CA ALA A 92 -14.23 -16.77 -17.64
C ALA A 92 -13.33 -15.93 -18.56
N ALA A 93 -12.59 -14.97 -18.00
CA ALA A 93 -11.42 -14.41 -18.67
C ALA A 93 -10.30 -15.47 -18.63
N LEU A 94 -9.93 -16.00 -19.80
CA LEU A 94 -8.95 -17.07 -19.99
C LEU A 94 -7.49 -16.66 -19.71
N ASP A 95 -7.23 -15.39 -19.39
CA ASP A 95 -5.87 -14.94 -19.09
C ASP A 95 -5.53 -15.16 -17.61
N GLN A 96 -4.94 -16.33 -17.35
CA GLN A 96 -4.59 -16.83 -16.03
C GLN A 96 -3.19 -16.40 -15.55
N SER A 97 -2.50 -15.52 -16.27
CA SER A 97 -1.15 -15.08 -15.90
C SER A 97 -1.19 -13.87 -14.96
N PHE A 98 -0.36 -13.89 -13.89
CA PHE A 98 -0.01 -12.68 -13.11
C PHE A 98 0.19 -11.53 -14.07
N PRO A 99 -0.52 -10.37 -13.96
CA PRO A 99 -0.88 -9.56 -15.11
C PRO A 99 0.23 -9.49 -16.15
N ARG A 100 0.20 -10.45 -17.09
CA ARG A 100 0.56 -10.18 -18.45
C ARG A 100 -0.75 -9.68 -19.04
N ALA A 101 -1.31 -8.58 -18.49
CA ALA A 101 -1.98 -7.66 -19.40
C ALA A 101 -0.94 -7.53 -20.51
N PRO A 102 -1.17 -8.07 -21.73
CA PRO A 102 -0.14 -8.15 -22.74
C PRO A 102 0.34 -6.73 -22.80
N ALA A 103 1.55 -6.46 -22.28
CA ALA A 103 1.96 -5.09 -22.00
C ALA A 103 1.71 -4.44 -23.33
N PRO A 104 0.71 -3.54 -23.48
CA PRO A 104 0.30 -3.11 -24.80
C PRO A 104 1.61 -2.62 -25.39
N ARG A 105 2.10 -3.26 -26.46
CA ARG A 105 3.54 -3.53 -26.75
C ARG A 105 4.51 -2.34 -26.60
N SER A 106 4.00 -1.14 -26.34
CA SER A 106 4.63 0.11 -25.95
C SER A 106 4.72 0.48 -24.44
N ARG A 107 4.17 -0.25 -23.46
CA ARG A 107 4.09 0.21 -22.04
C ARG A 107 4.90 -0.57 -21.00
N SER A 108 6.00 -1.23 -21.41
CA SER A 108 6.92 -1.87 -20.45
C SER A 108 8.12 -0.99 -20.16
N CYS A 109 8.65 -1.11 -18.93
CA CYS A 109 9.90 -0.43 -18.58
C CYS A 109 11.05 -0.99 -19.45
N PRO A 110 11.82 -0.16 -20.17
CA PRO A 110 12.95 -0.61 -20.97
C PRO A 110 13.94 -1.44 -20.14
N SER A 111 14.43 -2.56 -20.68
CA SER A 111 15.32 -3.49 -19.95
C SER A 111 16.55 -2.83 -19.34
N ARG A 112 17.16 -1.87 -20.04
CA ARG A 112 18.30 -1.08 -19.55
C ARG A 112 17.95 -0.24 -18.32
N LEU A 113 16.69 0.17 -18.19
CA LEU A 113 16.21 0.95 -17.06
C LEU A 113 15.83 0.07 -15.86
N LYS A 114 15.40 -1.18 -16.11
CA LYS A 114 15.05 -2.14 -15.03
C LYS A 114 16.21 -2.43 -14.08
N ALA A 115 17.44 -2.43 -14.59
CA ALA A 115 18.66 -2.59 -13.79
C ALA A 115 18.78 -1.57 -12.64
N PHE A 116 18.26 -0.35 -12.83
CA PHE A 116 18.31 0.71 -11.82
C PHE A 116 17.21 0.61 -10.77
N VAL A 117 16.17 -0.19 -11.02
CA VAL A 117 15.01 -0.36 -10.13
C VAL A 117 15.16 -1.62 -9.26
N GLY A 118 16.16 -2.47 -9.54
CA GLY A 118 16.29 -3.78 -8.91
C GLY A 118 15.18 -4.76 -9.34
N SER A 119 14.53 -4.47 -10.47
CA SER A 119 13.46 -5.26 -11.06
C SER A 119 14.07 -6.37 -11.94
N SER A 120 14.51 -7.46 -11.31
CA SER A 120 15.13 -8.59 -12.02
C SER A 120 14.36 -9.91 -11.89
N SER A 121 13.34 -10.01 -11.03
CA SER A 121 12.55 -11.23 -10.87
C SER A 121 11.05 -10.91 -10.72
N SER A 122 10.22 -11.46 -11.61
CA SER A 122 8.78 -11.15 -11.68
C SER A 122 7.99 -11.61 -10.45
N TYR A 123 8.53 -12.55 -9.67
CA TYR A 123 7.86 -13.11 -8.50
C TYR A 123 8.07 -12.24 -7.25
N GLU A 124 9.32 -11.88 -6.94
CA GLU A 124 9.63 -11.02 -5.79
C GLU A 124 9.05 -9.62 -5.99
N GLU A 125 9.02 -9.11 -7.22
CA GLU A 125 8.37 -7.85 -7.59
C GLU A 125 6.89 -7.81 -7.20
N GLY A 126 6.16 -8.92 -7.40
CA GLY A 126 4.74 -9.02 -7.06
C GLY A 126 4.50 -8.98 -5.55
N ILE A 127 5.32 -9.68 -4.78
CA ILE A 127 5.23 -9.70 -3.31
C ILE A 127 5.60 -8.33 -2.73
N ASP A 128 6.68 -7.74 -3.21
CA ASP A 128 7.11 -6.40 -2.79
C ASP A 128 6.08 -5.33 -3.13
N PHE A 129 5.40 -5.47 -4.28
CA PHE A 129 4.29 -4.60 -4.64
C PHE A 129 3.17 -4.69 -3.60
N VAL A 130 2.70 -5.91 -3.30
CA VAL A 130 1.65 -6.14 -2.30
C VAL A 130 2.05 -5.59 -0.93
N ALA A 131 3.29 -5.82 -0.49
CA ALA A 131 3.80 -5.30 0.77
C ALA A 131 3.82 -3.76 0.83
N LYS A 132 4.06 -3.06 -0.29
CA LYS A 132 3.98 -1.60 -0.35
C LYS A 132 2.53 -1.11 -0.36
N VAL A 133 1.63 -1.81 -1.04
CA VAL A 133 0.20 -1.50 -1.03
C VAL A 133 -0.36 -1.60 0.38
N THR A 134 -0.17 -2.73 1.07
CA THR A 134 -0.66 -2.93 2.44
C THR A 134 -0.11 -1.89 3.41
N LYS A 135 1.19 -1.61 3.30
CA LYS A 135 1.87 -0.56 4.07
C LYS A 135 1.22 0.81 3.91
N LEU A 136 0.84 1.18 2.69
CA LEU A 136 0.14 2.44 2.41
C LEU A 136 -1.32 2.42 2.89
N LEU A 137 -2.04 1.33 2.67
CA LEU A 137 -3.42 1.16 3.15
C LEU A 137 -3.51 1.28 4.68
N VAL A 138 -2.63 0.59 5.41
CA VAL A 138 -2.55 0.73 6.87
C VAL A 138 -2.17 2.16 7.26
N THR A 139 -1.45 2.91 6.40
CA THR A 139 -1.17 4.34 6.64
C THR A 139 -2.39 5.20 6.64
N SER A 140 -3.29 4.92 5.72
CA SER A 140 -4.50 5.68 5.54
C SER A 140 -5.63 5.34 6.53
N LEU A 141 -5.35 4.52 7.56
CA LEU A 141 -6.32 4.20 8.62
C LEU A 141 -6.32 5.23 9.75
N GLY A 142 -7.47 5.35 10.42
CA GLY A 142 -7.69 6.32 11.49
C GLY A 142 -8.18 7.67 10.97
N PRO A 143 -8.46 8.61 11.88
CA PRO A 143 -8.94 9.94 11.51
C PRO A 143 -7.86 10.67 10.69
N GLY A 144 -8.23 11.08 9.47
CA GLY A 144 -7.33 11.74 8.51
C GLY A 144 -6.96 13.18 8.92
N SER A 145 -7.68 13.75 9.88
CA SER A 145 -7.43 15.05 10.50
C SER A 145 -7.53 14.92 12.02
N GLU A 146 -6.65 15.61 12.76
CA GLU A 146 -6.68 15.68 14.23
C GLU A 146 -7.97 16.30 14.79
N THR A 147 -8.79 16.92 13.93
CA THR A 147 -10.04 17.59 14.29
C THR A 147 -11.28 16.70 14.20
N ASP A 148 -11.17 15.48 13.66
CA ASP A 148 -12.32 14.58 13.48
C ASP A 148 -12.57 13.79 14.77
N THR A 149 -13.41 14.34 15.66
CA THR A 149 -13.80 13.71 16.93
C THR A 149 -15.03 12.81 16.79
N SER A 150 -15.39 12.38 15.57
CA SER A 150 -16.53 11.49 15.38
C SER A 150 -16.28 10.15 16.07
N THR A 151 -17.27 9.64 16.80
CA THR A 151 -17.26 8.28 17.35
C THR A 151 -17.34 7.20 16.25
N ASP A 152 -17.75 7.60 15.05
CA ASP A 152 -17.86 6.73 13.89
C ASP A 152 -16.49 6.31 13.35
N LEU A 153 -16.48 5.15 12.68
CA LEU A 153 -15.29 4.65 11.99
C LEU A 153 -14.81 5.67 10.95
N SER A 154 -13.49 5.89 10.83
CA SER A 154 -12.94 6.70 9.74
C SER A 154 -13.34 6.15 8.36
N GLU A 155 -13.38 7.05 7.37
CA GLU A 155 -13.61 6.67 5.97
C GLU A 155 -12.59 5.60 5.52
N GLY A 156 -11.33 5.72 5.94
CA GLY A 156 -10.30 4.74 5.61
C GLY A 156 -10.55 3.35 6.17
N THR A 157 -11.06 3.26 7.39
CA THR A 157 -11.43 1.97 7.98
C THR A 157 -12.68 1.41 7.30
N ARG A 158 -13.69 2.25 6.99
CA ARG A 158 -14.88 1.81 6.25
C ARG A 158 -14.53 1.25 4.86
N ASP A 159 -13.71 1.95 4.09
CA ASP A 159 -13.25 1.52 2.77
C ASP A 159 -12.59 0.13 2.83
N LEU A 160 -11.75 -0.11 3.85
CA LEU A 160 -11.10 -1.41 4.04
C LEU A 160 -12.06 -2.50 4.49
N LEU A 161 -13.02 -2.21 5.37
CA LEU A 161 -14.04 -3.18 5.76
C LEU A 161 -14.89 -3.61 4.56
N THR A 162 -15.28 -2.66 3.70
CA THR A 162 -15.96 -2.96 2.44
C THR A 162 -15.08 -3.82 1.54
N PHE A 163 -13.78 -3.49 1.43
CA PHE A 163 -12.84 -4.30 0.67
C PHE A 163 -12.69 -5.73 1.21
N PHE A 164 -12.58 -5.91 2.53
CA PHE A 164 -12.52 -7.24 3.15
C PHE A 164 -13.78 -8.06 2.92
N SER A 165 -14.95 -7.42 3.01
CA SER A 165 -16.22 -8.04 2.66
C SER A 165 -16.22 -8.51 1.19
N PHE A 166 -15.75 -7.67 0.28
CA PHE A 166 -15.62 -7.99 -1.14
C PHE A 166 -14.68 -9.19 -1.39
N VAL A 167 -13.52 -9.27 -0.72
CA VAL A 167 -12.58 -10.37 -0.94
C VAL A 167 -12.89 -11.66 -0.19
N THR A 168 -13.85 -11.62 0.75
CA THR A 168 -14.19 -12.77 1.61
C THR A 168 -14.46 -14.07 0.84
N PRO A 169 -15.23 -14.08 -0.27
CA PRO A 169 -15.52 -15.32 -1.00
C PRO A 169 -14.27 -16.01 -1.57
N TYR A 170 -13.20 -15.25 -1.84
CA TYR A 170 -11.96 -15.75 -2.43
C TYR A 170 -11.01 -16.40 -1.40
N PHE A 171 -11.28 -16.24 -0.10
CA PHE A 171 -10.55 -16.92 0.97
C PHE A 171 -11.09 -18.31 1.29
N HIS A 172 -12.29 -18.65 0.82
CA HIS A 172 -12.90 -19.95 1.12
C HIS A 172 -11.98 -21.09 0.63
N PRO A 173 -11.69 -22.14 1.45
CA PRO A 173 -10.80 -23.25 1.09
C PRO A 173 -11.14 -24.00 -0.21
N SER A 174 -12.40 -23.93 -0.64
CA SER A 174 -12.86 -24.49 -1.91
C SER A 174 -12.67 -23.57 -3.12
N ASN A 175 -12.40 -22.27 -2.91
CA ASN A 175 -12.24 -21.24 -3.94
C ASN A 175 -10.77 -20.90 -4.16
N VAL A 176 -9.96 -21.92 -4.43
CA VAL A 176 -8.54 -21.75 -4.74
C VAL A 176 -8.34 -21.42 -6.21
N GLY A 177 -7.47 -20.45 -6.49
CA GLY A 177 -7.07 -20.06 -7.83
C GLY A 177 -5.78 -19.27 -7.82
N ASN A 178 -5.45 -18.62 -8.94
CA ASN A 178 -4.18 -17.89 -9.09
C ASN A 178 -4.08 -16.67 -8.16
N TRP A 179 -5.22 -16.14 -7.72
CA TRP A 179 -5.29 -15.08 -6.71
C TRP A 179 -4.93 -15.55 -5.30
N THR A 180 -5.05 -16.85 -4.99
CA THR A 180 -4.98 -17.36 -3.61
C THR A 180 -3.66 -17.01 -2.94
N PHE A 181 -2.53 -17.19 -3.65
CA PHE A 181 -1.22 -16.83 -3.12
C PHE A 181 -1.10 -15.33 -2.82
N THR A 182 -1.41 -14.49 -3.81
CA THR A 182 -1.29 -13.03 -3.69
C THR A 182 -2.24 -12.46 -2.64
N LEU A 183 -3.44 -13.05 -2.51
CA LEU A 183 -4.43 -12.69 -1.50
C LEU A 183 -3.98 -13.10 -0.09
N GLY A 184 -3.34 -14.27 0.05
CA GLY A 184 -2.68 -14.70 1.28
C GLY A 184 -1.52 -13.76 1.67
N ALA A 185 -0.65 -13.41 0.72
CA ALA A 185 0.43 -12.45 0.93
C ALA A 185 -0.11 -11.07 1.35
N PHE A 186 -1.20 -10.61 0.72
CA PHE A 186 -1.88 -9.38 1.11
C PHE A 186 -2.36 -9.45 2.56
N LEU A 187 -3.07 -10.51 2.95
CA LEU A 187 -3.54 -10.68 4.32
C LEU A 187 -2.39 -10.70 5.33
N HIS A 188 -1.32 -11.44 5.02
CA HIS A 188 -0.11 -11.50 5.84
C HIS A 188 0.50 -10.11 6.04
N TYR A 189 0.82 -9.38 4.96
CA TYR A 189 1.45 -8.07 5.07
C TYR A 189 0.52 -7.03 5.67
N PHE A 190 -0.80 -7.12 5.44
CA PHE A 190 -1.76 -6.24 6.08
C PHE A 190 -1.74 -6.41 7.59
N CYS A 191 -1.85 -7.64 8.07
CA CYS A 191 -1.77 -7.97 9.50
C CYS A 191 -0.41 -7.54 10.08
N TYR A 192 0.69 -7.83 9.38
CA TYR A 192 2.03 -7.42 9.79
C TYR A 192 2.15 -5.90 9.95
N GLU A 193 1.75 -5.11 8.95
CA GLU A 193 1.84 -3.65 9.00
C GLU A 193 0.88 -3.04 10.04
N LEU A 194 -0.28 -3.67 10.27
CA LEU A 194 -1.20 -3.30 11.35
C LEU A 194 -0.56 -3.54 12.72
N CYS A 195 0.05 -4.71 12.94
CA CYS A 195 0.80 -5.04 14.16
C CYS A 195 1.97 -4.07 14.37
N CYS A 196 2.76 -3.77 13.33
CA CYS A 196 3.84 -2.79 13.41
C CYS A 196 3.33 -1.40 13.78
N ARG A 197 2.18 -0.98 13.23
CA ARG A 197 1.57 0.31 13.59
C ARG A 197 1.15 0.33 15.06
N VAL A 198 0.33 -0.63 15.49
CA VAL A 198 -0.23 -0.68 16.85
C VAL A 198 0.86 -0.88 17.90
N GLY A 199 1.77 -1.84 17.66
CA GLY A 199 2.89 -2.11 18.56
C GLY A 199 3.86 -0.93 18.63
N GLY A 200 4.11 -0.27 17.50
CA GLY A 200 4.89 0.96 17.48
C GLY A 200 4.26 2.06 18.35
N THR A 201 2.99 2.39 18.10
CA THR A 201 2.31 3.45 18.85
C THR A 201 2.21 3.13 20.33
N GLY A 202 1.92 1.88 20.69
CA GLY A 202 1.90 1.45 22.09
C GLY A 202 3.28 1.54 22.74
N GLY A 203 4.33 1.13 22.03
CA GLY A 203 5.72 1.27 22.51
C GLY A 203 6.12 2.72 22.76
N LEU A 204 5.76 3.64 21.86
CA LEU A 204 6.01 5.07 22.07
C LEU A 204 5.21 5.66 23.23
N GLN A 205 3.96 5.25 23.44
CA GLN A 205 3.16 5.70 24.58
C GLN A 205 3.80 5.27 25.91
N VAL A 206 4.25 4.02 26.02
CA VAL A 206 4.95 3.52 27.22
C VAL A 206 6.30 4.24 27.39
N LEU A 207 7.03 4.49 26.30
CA LEU A 207 8.29 5.23 26.35
C LEU A 207 8.07 6.70 26.76
N ALA A 208 6.98 7.33 26.35
CA ALA A 208 6.64 8.70 26.74
C ALA A 208 6.36 8.82 28.24
N GLN A 209 5.74 7.79 28.82
CA GLN A 209 5.49 7.71 30.26
C GLN A 209 6.78 7.49 31.08
N THR A 210 7.70 6.67 30.57
CA THR A 210 8.89 6.25 31.32
C THR A 210 10.14 7.11 31.05
N HIS A 211 10.32 7.58 29.82
CA HIS A 211 11.51 8.29 29.34
C HIS A 211 11.15 9.44 28.37
N PRO A 212 10.48 10.51 28.85
CA PRO A 212 9.97 11.58 27.99
C PRO A 212 11.07 12.35 27.24
N ALA A 213 12.27 12.45 27.79
CA ALA A 213 13.40 13.10 27.11
C ALA A 213 13.84 12.35 25.85
N VAL A 214 13.77 11.01 25.86
CA VAL A 214 14.09 10.16 24.71
C VAL A 214 13.04 10.33 23.63
N VAL A 215 11.75 10.35 24.00
CA VAL A 215 10.66 10.59 23.02
C VAL A 215 10.82 11.96 22.36
N LYS A 216 11.09 13.02 23.13
CA LYS A 216 11.35 14.36 22.56
C LYS A 216 12.55 14.37 21.60
N ALA A 217 13.59 13.58 21.87
CA ALA A 217 14.73 13.46 20.96
C ALA A 217 14.35 12.69 19.68
N ILE A 218 13.56 11.62 19.79
CA ILE A 218 13.03 10.87 18.66
C ILE A 218 12.14 11.77 17.79
N GLU A 219 11.23 12.54 18.38
CA GLU A 219 10.37 13.50 17.69
C GLU A 219 11.16 14.58 16.94
N LYS A 220 12.31 15.02 17.46
CA LYS A 220 13.19 15.96 16.74
C LYS A 220 13.80 15.36 15.48
N VAL A 221 14.17 14.08 15.50
CA VAL A 221 14.80 13.39 14.37
C VAL A 221 13.76 12.85 13.38
N HIS A 222 12.63 12.44 13.92
CA HIS A 222 11.50 11.87 13.23
C HIS A 222 10.25 12.63 13.68
N PRO A 223 9.95 13.80 13.08
CA PRO A 223 8.82 14.65 13.48
C PRO A 223 7.46 13.98 13.23
N TYR A 224 7.46 12.78 12.66
CA TYR A 224 6.26 12.01 12.39
C TYR A 224 6.37 10.58 12.94
N PRO A 225 6.77 10.40 14.22
CA PRO A 225 7.16 9.09 14.72
C PRO A 225 5.87 8.38 15.10
N MET A 226 5.36 7.62 14.14
CA MET A 226 4.21 6.72 14.30
C MET A 226 2.88 7.45 14.28
N ARG A 227 2.07 7.03 13.31
CA ARG A 227 0.73 7.54 13.04
C ARG A 227 -0.04 7.68 14.35
N SER A 228 -0.96 8.64 14.39
CA SER A 228 -2.00 8.70 15.42
C SER A 228 -2.45 7.29 15.80
N SER A 229 -2.48 7.04 17.11
CA SER A 229 -2.93 5.76 17.65
C SER A 229 -4.26 5.43 16.99
N LEU A 230 -4.36 4.23 16.44
CA LEU A 230 -5.62 3.80 15.86
C LEU A 230 -6.68 3.77 16.98
N PRO A 231 -7.86 4.38 16.80
CA PRO A 231 -8.88 4.33 17.83
C PRO A 231 -9.26 2.87 18.17
N PRO A 232 -9.52 2.54 19.45
CA PRO A 232 -9.84 1.17 19.85
C PRO A 232 -11.03 0.57 19.09
N GLN A 233 -12.06 1.38 18.78
CA GLN A 233 -13.21 0.91 18.00
C GLN A 233 -12.82 0.52 16.56
N GLU A 234 -11.89 1.25 15.94
CA GLU A 234 -11.42 0.92 14.59
C GLU A 234 -10.57 -0.36 14.59
N LEU A 235 -9.69 -0.50 15.58
CA LEU A 235 -8.89 -1.72 15.72
C LEU A 235 -9.80 -2.94 15.91
N THR A 236 -10.81 -2.81 16.77
CA THR A 236 -11.77 -3.88 17.03
C THR A 236 -12.54 -4.25 15.76
N ALA A 237 -13.04 -3.26 15.01
CA ALA A 237 -13.73 -3.50 13.74
C ALA A 237 -12.83 -4.22 12.71
N LEU A 238 -11.57 -3.80 12.57
CA LEU A 238 -10.61 -4.45 11.68
C LEU A 238 -10.32 -5.89 12.11
N LEU A 239 -10.11 -6.14 13.40
CA LEU A 239 -9.89 -7.50 13.92
C LEU A 239 -11.10 -8.41 13.68
N HIS A 240 -12.32 -7.90 13.87
CA HIS A 240 -13.55 -8.64 13.56
C HIS A 240 -13.65 -9.02 12.08
N ALA A 241 -13.21 -8.15 11.17
CA ALA A 241 -13.19 -8.45 9.74
C ALA A 241 -12.06 -9.40 9.33
N LEU A 242 -10.86 -9.25 9.92
CA LEU A 242 -9.67 -10.03 9.54
C LEU A 242 -9.67 -11.45 10.09
N LEU A 243 -10.15 -11.66 11.33
CA LEU A 243 -10.11 -12.97 11.98
C LEU A 243 -10.79 -14.09 11.16
N PRO A 244 -12.00 -13.89 10.60
CA PRO A 244 -12.59 -14.88 9.70
C PRO A 244 -11.73 -15.18 8.47
N LEU A 245 -11.11 -14.17 7.86
CA LEU A 245 -10.25 -14.33 6.69
C LEU A 245 -9.00 -15.15 7.04
N CYS A 246 -8.35 -14.84 8.16
CA CYS A 246 -7.21 -15.61 8.67
C CYS A 246 -7.58 -17.07 8.95
N ARG A 247 -8.76 -17.31 9.53
CA ARG A 247 -9.27 -18.66 9.76
C ARG A 247 -9.48 -19.42 8.46
N GLN A 248 -10.06 -18.78 7.45
CA GLN A 248 -10.25 -19.42 6.14
C GLN A 248 -8.91 -19.70 5.46
N ALA A 249 -7.96 -18.76 5.52
CA ALA A 249 -6.61 -18.91 4.97
C ALA A 249 -5.85 -20.08 5.61
N LEU A 250 -6.00 -20.30 6.93
CA LEU A 250 -5.41 -21.43 7.65
C LEU A 250 -5.85 -22.79 7.09
N TYR A 251 -7.07 -22.88 6.58
CA TYR A 251 -7.61 -24.10 5.95
C TYR A 251 -7.43 -24.11 4.43
N SER A 252 -6.65 -23.19 3.88
CA SER A 252 -6.36 -23.16 2.44
C SER A 252 -5.68 -24.45 2.00
N LYS A 253 -6.06 -24.95 0.81
CA LYS A 253 -5.38 -26.07 0.16
C LYS A 253 -3.99 -25.67 -0.37
N ASN A 254 -3.69 -24.37 -0.43
CA ASN A 254 -2.38 -23.86 -0.81
C ASN A 254 -1.52 -23.71 0.45
N SER A 255 -0.48 -24.53 0.57
CA SER A 255 0.45 -24.58 1.71
C SER A 255 1.26 -23.31 1.91
N HIS A 256 1.31 -22.40 0.93
CA HIS A 256 1.99 -21.11 1.06
C HIS A 256 1.13 -20.01 1.69
N VAL A 257 -0.16 -20.30 1.95
CA VAL A 257 -1.13 -19.34 2.50
C VAL A 257 -1.54 -19.69 3.93
N GLY A 258 -1.56 -20.99 4.27
CA GLY A 258 -1.90 -21.50 5.60
C GLY A 258 -0.75 -21.41 6.61
#